data_AF-A0A352W7I4-F1
#
_entry.id   AF-A0A352W7I4-F1
#
_cell.length_a   1.000
_cell.length_b   1.000
_cell.length_c   1.000
_cell.angle_alpha   90.00
_cell.angle_beta   90.00
_cell.angle_gamma   90.00
#
_symmetry.space_group_name_H-M   'P 1'
#
loop_
_entity.id
_entity.type
_entity.pdbx_description
1 polymer ?
#
loop_
_entity_poly.entity_id
_entity_poly.type
_entity_poly.pdbx_seq_one_letter_code
_entity_poly.pdbx_strand_id
1 'polypeptide(L)'
;EVQMILATDPDADRVACAVRDYVQATDQSQSGQSDAGGFRVLSGNQIAALLCDFILTLEYGSSYSRNKTGSSSRALRPEPLLAKTFVTTGLVGAIAQKYGLSVLETPPGFKYIGAAVEKAAQRGRPFLFGCEDSCGYLIGDYVRDKDGILGAGLLALAAAWHASRGSSFLERLSELEQEFGCYRESITSLTATGHDQDQGSAFIKLAALIKDNALINDSFFGRRWQEGFAGMEMLEIRDYYNGKVLNPQTGFSYNLDYSGELAIQIVLSDGSHLSRVTFRPSGTEPIFKIYIAVHANTESAALEKQERLRQEALSLIKSNLR
;
A
#
# COMPACT_ATOMS: atom_id res chain seq x y z
N GLU A 1 11.73 24.90 -18.02
CA GLU A 1 11.30 23.60 -18.59
C GLU A 1 10.27 22.95 -17.68
N VAL A 2 9.46 22.02 -18.20
CA VAL A 2 8.45 21.29 -17.40
C VAL A 2 9.14 20.23 -16.53
N GLN A 3 8.90 20.27 -15.22
CA GLN A 3 9.50 19.35 -14.23
C GLN A 3 8.55 18.23 -13.79
N MET A 4 7.25 18.45 -13.92
CA MET A 4 6.20 17.54 -13.45
C MET A 4 4.98 17.61 -14.36
N ILE A 5 4.33 16.47 -14.54
CA ILE A 5 3.04 16.32 -15.22
C ILE A 5 2.06 15.75 -14.19
N LEU A 6 0.90 16.39 -14.05
CA LEU A 6 -0.19 15.96 -13.18
C LEU A 6 -1.41 15.66 -14.04
N ALA A 7 -2.10 14.56 -13.74
CA ALA A 7 -3.31 14.17 -14.45
C ALA A 7 -4.36 13.66 -13.46
N THR A 8 -5.58 14.15 -13.55
CA THR A 8 -6.72 13.68 -12.76
C THR A 8 -7.62 12.79 -13.59
N ASP A 9 -8.43 11.96 -12.93
CA ASP A 9 -9.50 11.20 -13.58
C ASP A 9 -10.76 12.08 -13.80
N PRO A 10 -11.79 11.60 -14.52
CA PRO A 10 -12.91 12.43 -14.98
C PRO A 10 -13.74 13.11 -13.89
N ASP A 11 -13.85 12.51 -12.71
CA ASP A 11 -14.53 13.07 -11.52
C ASP A 11 -13.56 13.75 -10.54
N ALA A 12 -12.27 13.77 -10.87
CA ALA A 12 -11.20 14.43 -10.14
C ALA A 12 -11.03 13.95 -8.68
N ASP A 13 -11.35 12.69 -8.39
CA ASP A 13 -11.08 12.07 -7.09
C ASP A 13 -9.62 11.56 -7.00
N ARG A 14 -8.93 11.36 -8.12
CA ARG A 14 -7.54 10.86 -8.16
C ARG A 14 -6.58 11.79 -8.87
N VAL A 15 -5.30 11.61 -8.58
CA VAL A 15 -4.21 12.29 -9.29
C VAL A 15 -3.00 11.38 -9.52
N ALA A 16 -2.60 11.25 -10.78
CA ALA A 16 -1.35 10.64 -11.20
C ALA A 16 -0.27 11.72 -11.39
N CYS A 17 0.99 11.32 -11.22
CA CYS A 17 2.14 12.21 -11.31
C CYS A 17 3.28 11.54 -12.09
N ALA A 18 3.83 12.27 -13.06
CA ALA A 18 5.11 11.94 -13.69
C ALA A 18 6.12 13.06 -13.43
N VAL A 19 7.37 12.70 -13.13
CA VAL A 19 8.45 13.65 -12.84
C VAL A 19 9.60 13.47 -13.82
N ARG A 20 10.32 14.55 -14.11
CA ARG A 20 11.47 14.49 -15.02
C ARG A 20 12.59 13.64 -14.41
N ASP A 21 13.08 12.69 -15.20
CA ASP A 21 14.21 11.83 -14.84
C ASP A 21 15.45 12.30 -15.61
N TYR A 22 16.33 13.03 -14.93
CA TYR A 22 17.55 13.59 -15.51
C TYR A 22 18.67 12.56 -15.70
N VAL A 23 18.59 11.39 -15.05
CA VAL A 23 19.62 10.33 -15.11
C VAL A 23 19.38 9.44 -16.32
N GLN A 24 18.12 9.06 -16.59
CA GLN A 24 17.78 8.23 -17.75
C GLN A 24 17.63 9.02 -19.06
N ALA A 25 17.44 10.35 -18.99
CA ALA A 25 17.37 11.19 -20.20
C ALA A 25 18.68 11.24 -21.00
N THR A 26 19.82 10.91 -20.39
CA THR A 26 21.15 10.93 -21.01
C THR A 26 21.62 9.58 -21.58
N ASP A 27 20.93 8.48 -21.27
CA ASP A 27 21.33 7.12 -21.69
C ASP A 27 20.14 6.39 -22.34
N GLN A 28 19.86 6.72 -23.61
CA GLN A 28 18.80 6.08 -24.41
C GLN A 28 19.06 4.60 -24.74
N SER A 29 20.13 4.00 -24.18
CA SER A 29 20.61 2.68 -24.57
C SER A 29 20.37 1.57 -23.53
N GLN A 30 19.99 1.89 -22.28
CA GLN A 30 19.75 0.86 -21.26
C GLN A 30 18.60 1.19 -20.27
N SER A 31 17.76 0.17 -20.06
CA SER A 31 16.73 0.00 -19.01
C SER A 31 15.33 0.62 -19.23
N GLY A 32 14.32 -0.26 -19.24
CA GLY A 32 12.96 0.03 -19.64
C GLY A 32 12.06 0.59 -18.53
N GLN A 33 12.36 1.79 -18.04
CA GLN A 33 11.48 2.52 -17.10
C GLN A 33 11.31 4.03 -17.37
N SER A 34 12.07 4.64 -18.29
CA SER A 34 11.77 6.00 -18.75
C SER A 34 10.67 5.95 -19.81
N ASP A 35 9.55 6.63 -19.57
CA ASP A 35 8.56 6.84 -20.62
C ASP A 35 9.12 7.82 -21.67
N ALA A 36 8.68 7.66 -22.93
CA ALA A 36 9.14 8.47 -24.06
C ALA A 36 9.03 9.97 -23.73
N GLY A 37 10.16 10.65 -23.55
CA GLY A 37 10.23 12.08 -23.23
C GLY A 37 11.02 12.46 -21.97
N GLY A 38 11.65 11.51 -21.27
CA GLY A 38 12.49 11.79 -20.10
C GLY A 38 11.70 12.05 -18.82
N PHE A 39 10.49 11.50 -18.74
CA PHE A 39 9.65 11.51 -17.54
C PHE A 39 9.47 10.08 -17.03
N ARG A 40 9.37 9.95 -15.71
CA ARG A 40 9.06 8.72 -15.01
C ARG A 40 7.73 8.87 -14.29
N VAL A 41 6.76 8.01 -14.62
CA VAL A 41 5.50 7.91 -13.89
C VAL A 41 5.76 7.32 -12.50
N LEU A 42 5.24 7.98 -11.47
CA LEU A 42 5.30 7.49 -10.10
C LEU A 42 4.08 6.62 -9.81
N SER A 43 4.28 5.53 -9.08
CA SER A 43 3.15 4.72 -8.60
C SER A 43 2.35 5.47 -7.53
N GLY A 44 1.07 5.11 -7.35
CA GLY A 44 0.26 5.69 -6.27
C GLY A 44 0.88 5.48 -4.88
N ASN A 45 1.59 4.37 -4.68
CA ASN A 45 2.34 4.10 -3.45
C ASN A 45 3.55 5.03 -3.26
N GLN A 46 4.32 5.30 -4.33
CA GLN A 46 5.43 6.26 -4.28
C GLN A 46 4.94 7.67 -4.00
N ILE A 47 3.84 8.07 -4.63
CA ILE A 47 3.19 9.36 -4.38
C ILE A 47 2.69 9.44 -2.93
N ALA A 48 2.02 8.40 -2.43
CA ALA A 48 1.55 8.34 -1.04
C ALA A 48 2.71 8.50 -0.04
N ALA A 49 3.84 7.84 -0.28
CA ALA A 49 5.03 7.95 0.55
C ALA A 49 5.62 9.37 0.54
N LEU A 50 5.77 9.99 -0.64
CA LEU A 50 6.26 11.35 -0.79
C LEU A 50 5.35 12.37 -0.09
N LEU A 51 4.03 12.26 -0.27
CA LEU A 51 3.09 13.17 0.38
C LEU A 51 3.07 12.97 1.89
N CYS A 52 3.09 11.73 2.39
CA CYS A 52 3.19 11.44 3.81
C CYS A 52 4.47 12.05 4.42
N ASP A 53 5.63 11.81 3.79
CA ASP A 53 6.91 12.36 4.24
C ASP A 53 6.90 13.89 4.25
N PHE A 54 6.39 14.52 3.18
CA PHE A 54 6.28 15.97 3.07
C PHE A 54 5.40 16.56 4.18
N ILE A 55 4.18 16.05 4.36
CA ILE A 55 3.23 16.51 5.38
C ILE A 55 3.83 16.37 6.77
N LEU A 56 4.37 15.19 7.11
CA LEU A 56 4.93 14.97 8.44
C LEU A 56 6.21 15.75 8.69
N THR A 57 7.02 16.01 7.65
CA THR A 57 8.18 16.89 7.76
C THR A 57 7.77 18.32 8.08
N LEU A 58 6.73 18.85 7.44
CA LEU A 58 6.23 20.20 7.73
C LEU A 58 5.61 20.30 9.13
N GLU A 59 4.75 19.35 9.49
CA GLU A 59 4.01 19.37 10.77
C GLU A 59 4.90 19.03 11.97
N TYR A 60 5.84 18.09 11.81
CA TYR A 60 6.59 17.49 12.92
C TYR A 60 8.11 17.64 12.83
N GLY A 61 8.68 18.07 11.71
CA GLY A 61 10.14 18.13 11.53
C GLY A 61 10.87 18.96 12.59
N SER A 62 10.30 20.12 12.96
CA SER A 62 10.85 20.99 14.01
C SER A 62 10.82 20.35 15.40
N SER A 63 9.76 19.59 15.71
CA SER A 63 9.59 18.90 17.00
C SER A 63 10.42 17.62 17.07
N TYR A 64 10.57 16.90 15.95
CA TYR A 64 11.45 15.74 15.83
C TYR A 64 12.92 16.11 16.11
N SER A 65 13.38 17.24 15.56
CA SER A 65 14.73 17.77 15.83
C SER A 65 14.95 18.11 17.31
N ARG A 66 13.94 18.67 17.99
CA ARG A 66 14.00 19.04 19.42
C ARG A 66 13.87 17.87 20.40
N ASN A 67 13.14 16.81 20.06
CA ASN A 67 13.06 15.62 20.90
C ASN A 67 14.38 14.82 20.91
N LYS A 68 15.22 14.93 19.86
CA LYS A 68 16.61 14.45 19.91
C LYS A 68 17.48 15.24 20.91
N THR A 69 17.07 16.45 21.30
CA THR A 69 17.78 17.31 22.26
C THR A 69 17.11 17.40 23.64
N GLY A 70 16.15 16.51 23.95
CA GLY A 70 15.73 16.22 25.33
C GLY A 70 14.67 17.15 25.94
N SER A 71 13.89 17.92 25.17
CA SER A 71 12.80 18.75 25.71
C SER A 71 11.43 18.34 25.19
N SER A 72 10.71 17.54 25.98
CA SER A 72 9.36 17.06 25.67
C SER A 72 8.31 17.79 26.52
N SER A 73 7.65 18.78 25.93
CA SER A 73 6.34 19.26 26.41
C SER A 73 5.34 19.21 25.25
N ARG A 74 4.97 17.99 24.82
CA ARG A 74 3.86 17.83 23.86
C ARG A 74 2.57 17.98 24.65
N ALA A 75 1.96 19.16 24.54
CA ALA A 75 0.64 19.43 25.09
C ALA A 75 -0.38 18.36 24.66
N LEU A 76 -1.40 18.16 25.49
CA LEU A 76 -2.52 17.20 25.46
C LEU A 76 -3.40 17.24 24.20
N ARG A 77 -2.82 17.29 22.99
CA ARG A 77 -3.58 17.15 21.75
C ARG A 77 -3.70 15.67 21.40
N PRO A 78 -4.89 15.19 20.99
CA PRO A 78 -5.05 13.84 20.46
C PRO A 78 -4.07 13.60 19.32
N GLU A 79 -3.47 12.41 19.28
CA GLU A 79 -2.63 11.98 18.17
C GLU A 79 -3.43 12.10 16.86
N PRO A 80 -2.91 12.73 15.79
CA PRO A 80 -3.64 12.80 14.53
C PRO A 80 -3.94 11.42 13.96
N LEU A 81 -4.98 11.33 13.13
CA LEU A 81 -5.28 10.13 12.35
C LEU A 81 -4.57 10.21 11.00
N LEU A 82 -3.76 9.18 10.71
CA LEU A 82 -3.37 8.80 9.35
C LEU A 82 -4.06 7.50 9.00
N ALA A 83 -4.51 7.35 7.76
CA ALA A 83 -5.16 6.14 7.29
C ALA A 83 -4.66 5.71 5.91
N LYS A 84 -4.57 4.39 5.70
CA LYS A 84 -4.29 3.81 4.39
C LYS A 84 -5.02 2.49 4.22
N THR A 85 -5.19 2.01 3.00
CA THR A 85 -5.72 0.66 2.80
C THR A 85 -4.64 -0.39 3.13
N PHE A 86 -5.05 -1.60 3.51
CA PHE A 86 -4.10 -2.69 3.81
C PHE A 86 -3.28 -3.17 2.59
N VAL A 87 -3.64 -2.73 1.37
CA VAL A 87 -2.88 -2.98 0.13
C VAL A 87 -1.97 -1.81 -0.28
N THR A 88 -2.11 -0.65 0.38
CA THR A 88 -1.22 0.50 0.20
C THR A 88 0.12 0.24 0.90
N THR A 89 1.20 0.75 0.31
CA THR A 89 2.59 0.52 0.73
C THR A 89 2.82 0.58 2.24
N GLY A 90 3.71 -0.28 2.73
CA GLY A 90 4.19 -0.25 4.11
C GLY A 90 5.05 0.99 4.41
N LEU A 91 5.63 1.63 3.39
CA LEU A 91 6.52 2.79 3.55
C LEU A 91 5.83 3.97 4.24
N VAL A 92 4.54 4.19 3.98
CA VAL A 92 3.74 5.21 4.70
C VAL A 92 3.72 4.96 6.21
N GLY A 93 3.64 3.69 6.63
CA GLY A 93 3.69 3.31 8.03
C GLY A 93 5.06 3.54 8.65
N ALA A 94 6.14 3.18 7.95
CA ALA A 94 7.51 3.41 8.39
C ALA A 94 7.82 4.91 8.57
N ILE A 95 7.38 5.74 7.61
CA ILE A 95 7.49 7.20 7.66
C ILE A 95 6.72 7.76 8.86
N ALA A 96 5.48 7.33 9.10
CA ALA A 96 4.69 7.77 10.25
C ALA A 96 5.34 7.39 11.59
N GLN A 97 5.89 6.16 11.68
CA GLN A 97 6.56 5.66 12.88
C GLN A 97 7.80 6.47 13.25
N LYS A 98 8.56 7.00 12.27
CA LYS A 98 9.68 7.92 12.52
C LYS A 98 9.26 9.14 13.36
N TYR A 99 8.02 9.59 13.22
CA TYR A 99 7.45 10.71 13.97
C TYR A 99 6.65 10.28 15.22
N GLY A 100 6.67 9.00 15.57
CA GLY A 100 5.93 8.42 16.69
C GLY A 100 4.42 8.36 16.46
N LEU A 101 3.99 8.30 15.20
CA LEU A 101 2.59 8.22 14.80
C LEU A 101 2.22 6.82 14.29
N SER A 102 0.96 6.46 14.52
CA SER A 102 0.33 5.24 14.01
C SER A 102 -0.49 5.51 12.75
N VAL A 103 -0.64 4.49 11.89
CA VAL A 103 -1.48 4.54 10.69
C VAL A 103 -2.59 3.50 10.83
N LEU A 104 -3.83 3.94 10.69
CA LEU A 104 -5.00 3.05 10.60
C LEU A 104 -5.00 2.34 9.25
N GLU A 105 -4.95 1.00 9.26
CA GLU A 105 -5.16 0.20 8.06
C GLU A 105 -6.66 -0.11 7.90
N THR A 106 -7.22 0.23 6.73
CA THR A 106 -8.62 -0.05 6.37
C THR A 106 -8.71 -1.03 5.20
N PRO A 107 -9.89 -1.63 4.95
CA PRO A 107 -10.11 -2.31 3.69
C PRO A 107 -10.04 -1.34 2.50
N PRO A 108 -9.74 -1.85 1.28
CA PRO A 108 -9.73 -1.01 0.10
C PRO A 108 -11.10 -0.46 -0.23
N GLY A 109 -11.13 0.82 -0.62
CA GLY A 109 -12.33 1.62 -0.83
C GLY A 109 -12.35 2.79 0.14
N PHE A 110 -12.27 4.02 -0.40
CA PHE A 110 -12.18 5.24 0.39
C PHE A 110 -13.33 5.47 1.38
N LYS A 111 -14.49 4.82 1.20
CA LYS A 111 -15.59 4.83 2.18
C LYS A 111 -15.13 4.50 3.61
N TYR A 112 -14.15 3.61 3.77
CA TYR A 112 -13.62 3.22 5.07
C TYR A 112 -12.74 4.31 5.69
N ILE A 113 -11.92 4.96 4.86
CA ILE A 113 -11.12 6.12 5.27
C ILE A 113 -12.05 7.28 5.62
N GLY A 114 -13.04 7.60 4.76
CA GLY A 114 -14.05 8.62 5.03
C GLY A 114 -14.83 8.37 6.33
N ALA A 115 -15.23 7.13 6.61
CA ALA A 115 -15.84 6.78 7.89
C ALA A 115 -14.88 6.95 9.08
N ALA A 116 -13.58 6.70 8.90
CA ALA A 116 -12.58 6.93 9.92
C ALA A 116 -12.32 8.43 10.17
N VAL A 117 -12.33 9.26 9.11
CA VAL A 117 -12.28 10.72 9.20
C VAL A 117 -13.46 11.23 10.02
N GLU A 118 -14.67 10.75 9.71
CA GLU A 118 -15.89 11.15 10.42
C GLU A 118 -15.83 10.78 11.92
N LYS A 119 -15.42 9.54 12.24
CA LYS A 119 -15.24 9.09 13.63
C LYS A 119 -14.14 9.88 14.36
N ALA A 120 -13.09 10.28 13.67
CA ALA A 120 -12.01 11.08 14.25
C ALA A 120 -12.52 12.48 14.59
N ALA A 121 -13.22 13.14 13.68
CA ALA A 121 -13.82 14.46 13.89
C ALA A 121 -14.78 14.46 15.09
N GLN A 122 -15.65 13.45 15.21
CA GLN A 122 -16.57 13.29 16.35
C GLN A 122 -15.85 13.13 17.70
N ARG A 123 -14.61 12.64 17.69
CA ARG A 123 -13.76 12.47 18.88
C ARG A 123 -12.81 13.65 19.11
N GLY A 124 -12.91 14.72 18.31
CA GLY A 124 -11.98 15.85 18.32
C GLY A 124 -10.55 15.45 17.95
N ARG A 125 -10.37 14.32 17.27
CA ARG A 125 -9.08 13.83 16.78
C ARG A 125 -8.83 14.42 15.39
N PRO A 126 -7.75 15.19 15.16
CA PRO A 126 -7.48 15.75 13.85
C PRO A 126 -7.14 14.64 12.86
N PHE A 127 -7.57 14.77 11.61
CA PHE A 127 -7.15 13.91 10.51
C PHE A 127 -6.07 14.61 9.69
N LEU A 128 -4.96 13.91 9.40
CA LEU A 128 -3.86 14.48 8.63
C LEU A 128 -3.82 13.96 7.20
N PHE A 129 -3.87 12.65 7.01
CA PHE A 129 -3.61 12.06 5.70
C PHE A 129 -4.33 10.72 5.50
N GLY A 130 -4.97 10.57 4.35
CA GLY A 130 -5.58 9.34 3.86
C GLY A 130 -5.05 8.99 2.47
N CYS A 131 -4.73 7.73 2.22
CA CYS A 131 -4.24 7.30 0.91
C CYS A 131 -4.67 5.89 0.50
N GLU A 132 -4.81 5.68 -0.81
CA GLU A 132 -4.93 4.37 -1.46
C GLU A 132 -3.85 4.20 -2.53
N ASP A 133 -3.44 2.95 -2.80
CA ASP A 133 -2.51 2.58 -3.88
C ASP A 133 -3.01 2.99 -5.28
N SER A 134 -4.32 3.18 -5.41
CA SER A 134 -5.00 3.59 -6.65
C SER A 134 -4.98 5.11 -6.90
N CYS A 135 -3.95 5.81 -6.44
CA CYS A 135 -3.76 7.26 -6.63
C CYS A 135 -4.82 8.18 -6.00
N GLY A 136 -5.44 7.73 -4.90
CA GLY A 136 -6.43 8.49 -4.15
C GLY A 136 -5.87 9.04 -2.86
N TYR A 137 -6.00 10.36 -2.62
CA TYR A 137 -5.43 11.02 -1.44
C TYR A 137 -6.41 12.02 -0.83
N LEU A 138 -6.30 12.22 0.48
CA LEU A 138 -7.01 13.26 1.23
C LEU A 138 -6.09 13.85 2.30
N ILE A 139 -6.08 15.18 2.44
CA ILE A 139 -5.36 15.90 3.50
C ILE A 139 -6.32 16.75 4.30
N GLY A 140 -6.44 16.50 5.60
CA GLY A 140 -7.46 17.16 6.43
C GLY A 140 -8.86 16.57 6.23
N ASP A 141 -9.83 17.08 6.98
CA ASP A 141 -11.16 16.49 7.16
C ASP A 141 -12.28 17.33 6.53
N TYR A 142 -12.02 17.99 5.41
CA TYR A 142 -13.01 18.85 4.74
C TYR A 142 -14.01 18.06 3.87
N VAL A 143 -13.64 16.86 3.41
CA VAL A 143 -14.53 15.90 2.74
C VAL A 143 -14.35 14.49 3.33
N ARG A 144 -15.16 13.52 2.87
CA ARG A 144 -15.03 12.08 3.22
C ARG A 144 -14.71 11.22 1.99
N ASP A 145 -14.15 11.87 0.97
CA ASP A 145 -13.73 11.25 -0.28
C ASP A 145 -12.30 11.69 -0.62
N LYS A 146 -11.74 11.13 -1.68
CA LYS A 146 -10.47 11.59 -2.24
C LYS A 146 -10.67 12.92 -2.95
N ASP A 147 -9.58 13.66 -3.08
CA ASP A 147 -9.56 14.93 -3.79
C ASP A 147 -8.30 15.04 -4.64
N GLY A 148 -8.46 14.76 -5.94
CA GLY A 148 -7.38 14.81 -6.92
C GLY A 148 -6.86 16.23 -7.16
N ILE A 149 -7.71 17.25 -7.01
CA ILE A 149 -7.31 18.65 -7.18
C ILE A 149 -6.43 19.10 -6.02
N LEU A 150 -6.84 18.80 -4.78
CA LEU A 150 -6.01 19.06 -3.61
C LEU A 150 -4.72 18.24 -3.67
N GLY A 151 -4.81 16.95 -4.04
CA GLY A 151 -3.64 16.10 -4.24
C GLY A 151 -2.65 16.68 -5.26
N ALA A 152 -3.15 17.20 -6.38
CA ALA A 152 -2.35 17.85 -7.42
C ALA A 152 -1.65 19.11 -6.88
N GLY A 153 -2.37 19.96 -6.15
CA GLY A 153 -1.81 21.14 -5.51
C GLY A 153 -0.72 20.79 -4.50
N LEU A 154 -0.95 19.77 -3.67
CA LEU A 154 0.04 19.31 -2.70
C LEU A 154 1.28 18.72 -3.37
N LEU A 155 1.12 17.94 -4.45
CA LEU A 155 2.23 17.41 -5.22
C LEU A 155 3.10 18.51 -5.82
N ALA A 156 2.48 19.53 -6.42
CA ALA A 156 3.20 20.68 -6.95
C ALA A 156 3.95 21.44 -5.84
N LEU A 157 3.30 21.63 -4.68
CA LEU A 157 3.91 22.29 -3.52
C LEU A 157 5.10 21.49 -2.97
N ALA A 158 4.95 20.17 -2.80
CA ALA A 158 6.00 19.29 -2.33
C ALA A 158 7.18 19.30 -3.32
N ALA A 159 6.92 19.23 -4.63
CA ALA A 159 7.98 19.28 -5.64
C ALA A 159 8.74 20.60 -5.61
N ALA A 160 8.03 21.73 -5.52
CA ALA A 160 8.64 23.04 -5.38
C ALA A 160 9.46 23.15 -4.08
N TRP A 161 8.98 22.57 -2.98
CA TRP A 161 9.67 22.55 -1.69
C TRP A 161 10.97 21.77 -1.75
N HIS A 162 10.99 20.59 -2.39
CA HIS A 162 12.21 19.81 -2.61
C HIS A 162 13.16 20.54 -3.57
N ALA A 163 12.66 21.05 -4.69
CA ALA A 163 13.48 21.77 -5.67
C ALA A 163 14.15 23.00 -5.05
N SER A 164 13.46 23.75 -4.19
CA SER A 164 14.03 24.90 -3.46
C SER A 164 15.18 24.52 -2.50
N ARG A 165 15.34 23.23 -2.21
CA ARG A 165 16.42 22.66 -1.37
C ARG A 165 17.46 21.89 -2.18
N GLY A 166 17.42 22.02 -3.51
CA GLY A 166 18.35 21.31 -4.40
C GLY A 166 18.12 19.80 -4.45
N SER A 167 16.89 19.35 -4.20
CA SER A 167 16.48 17.95 -4.26
C SER A 167 15.28 17.77 -5.20
N SER A 168 15.06 16.57 -5.69
CA SER A 168 13.95 16.16 -6.54
C SER A 168 13.13 15.05 -5.88
N PHE A 169 11.96 14.74 -6.44
CA PHE A 169 11.16 13.59 -5.96
C PHE A 169 11.89 12.26 -6.11
N LEU A 170 12.65 12.07 -7.19
CA LEU A 170 13.39 10.83 -7.41
C LEU A 170 14.54 10.68 -6.40
N GLU A 171 15.26 11.77 -6.12
CA GLU A 171 16.27 11.78 -5.06
C GLU A 171 15.62 11.55 -3.70
N ARG A 172 14.50 12.20 -3.39
CA ARG A 172 13.82 11.97 -2.11
C ARG A 172 13.30 10.55 -1.96
N LEU A 173 12.78 9.93 -3.02
CA LEU A 173 12.42 8.52 -3.01
C LEU A 173 13.64 7.64 -2.71
N SER A 174 14.78 7.92 -3.34
CA SER A 174 16.03 7.20 -3.06
C SER A 174 16.47 7.36 -1.60
N GLU A 175 16.39 8.57 -1.04
CA GLU A 175 16.68 8.82 0.38
C GLU A 175 15.74 8.06 1.32
N LEU A 176 14.44 8.01 1.01
CA LEU A 176 13.47 7.23 1.79
C LEU A 176 13.76 5.74 1.72
N GLU A 177 14.17 5.23 0.55
CA GLU A 177 14.60 3.83 0.40
C GLU A 177 15.89 3.53 1.17
N GLN A 178 16.83 4.47 1.24
CA GLN A 178 18.02 4.33 2.07
C GLN A 178 17.68 4.35 3.57
N GLU A 179 16.72 5.19 3.98
CA GLU A 179 16.33 5.33 5.38
C GLU A 179 15.51 4.15 5.90
N PHE A 180 14.55 3.66 5.10
CA PHE A 180 13.56 2.67 5.52
C PHE A 180 13.70 1.31 4.83
N GLY A 181 14.60 1.18 3.87
CA GLY A 181 14.67 0.03 2.96
C GLY A 181 13.73 0.17 1.76
N CYS A 182 13.86 -0.74 0.82
CA CYS A 182 13.11 -0.75 -0.43
C CYS A 182 11.77 -1.46 -0.28
N TYR A 183 10.68 -0.69 -0.43
CA TYR A 183 9.32 -1.20 -0.53
C TYR A 183 8.93 -1.34 -2.01
N ARG A 184 8.38 -2.49 -2.40
CA ARG A 184 7.87 -2.70 -3.76
C ARG A 184 6.49 -3.35 -3.70
N GLU A 185 5.55 -2.78 -4.44
CA GLU A 185 4.21 -3.31 -4.56
C GLU A 185 3.89 -3.68 -6.01
N SER A 186 3.08 -4.72 -6.18
CA SER A 186 2.54 -5.08 -7.49
C SER A 186 1.13 -5.64 -7.35
N ILE A 187 0.37 -5.49 -8.43
CA ILE A 187 -0.97 -6.03 -8.57
C ILE A 187 -1.05 -6.90 -9.81
N THR A 188 -1.47 -8.14 -9.65
CA THR A 188 -1.81 -9.04 -10.75
C THR A 188 -3.32 -9.18 -10.81
N SER A 189 -3.93 -8.76 -11.93
CA SER A 189 -5.36 -8.96 -12.18
C SER A 189 -5.55 -10.14 -13.13
N LEU A 190 -6.27 -11.16 -12.67
CA LEU A 190 -6.70 -12.29 -13.47
C LEU A 190 -8.15 -12.04 -13.86
N THR A 191 -8.44 -11.98 -15.16
CA THR A 191 -9.79 -11.74 -15.68
C THR A 191 -10.18 -12.93 -16.54
N ALA A 192 -11.33 -13.54 -16.26
CA ALA A 192 -11.87 -14.55 -17.16
C ALA A 192 -12.33 -13.84 -18.44
N THR A 193 -11.69 -14.12 -19.56
CA THR A 193 -12.16 -13.60 -20.85
C THR A 193 -13.42 -14.35 -21.27
N GLY A 194 -14.32 -13.70 -22.02
CA GLY A 194 -15.67 -14.21 -22.32
C GLY A 194 -15.77 -15.57 -23.03
N HIS A 195 -14.64 -16.18 -23.42
CA HIS A 195 -14.58 -17.53 -23.99
C HIS A 195 -14.16 -18.61 -22.98
N ASP A 196 -13.79 -18.24 -21.75
CA ASP A 196 -13.26 -19.14 -20.74
C ASP A 196 -14.21 -19.22 -19.53
N GLN A 197 -15.40 -19.81 -19.75
CA GLN A 197 -16.44 -19.98 -18.72
C GLN A 197 -15.90 -20.71 -17.47
N ASP A 198 -14.89 -21.56 -17.65
CA ASP A 198 -14.25 -22.31 -16.58
C ASP A 198 -13.52 -21.36 -15.61
N GLN A 199 -12.77 -20.37 -16.10
CA GLN A 199 -12.08 -19.39 -15.24
C GLN A 199 -13.06 -18.49 -14.46
N GLY A 200 -14.16 -18.07 -15.09
CA GLY A 200 -15.19 -17.26 -14.42
C GLY A 200 -15.83 -18.02 -13.27
N SER A 201 -16.18 -19.30 -13.50
CA SER A 201 -16.68 -20.19 -12.45
C SER A 201 -15.64 -20.42 -11.33
N ALA A 202 -14.36 -20.46 -11.69
CA ALA A 202 -13.26 -20.69 -10.77
C ALA A 202 -13.05 -19.51 -9.80
N PHE A 203 -13.18 -18.27 -10.26
CA PHE A 203 -13.11 -17.09 -9.38
C PHE A 203 -14.32 -16.98 -8.45
N ILE A 204 -15.51 -17.38 -8.92
CA ILE A 204 -16.70 -17.50 -8.06
C ILE A 204 -16.48 -18.58 -6.98
N LYS A 205 -15.88 -19.73 -7.33
CA LYS A 205 -15.50 -20.77 -6.36
C LYS A 205 -14.50 -20.24 -5.32
N LEU A 206 -13.48 -19.49 -5.74
CA LEU A 206 -12.53 -18.86 -4.81
C LEU A 206 -13.23 -17.89 -3.85
N ALA A 207 -14.17 -17.08 -4.35
CA ALA A 207 -14.97 -16.21 -3.51
C ALA A 207 -15.83 -17.00 -2.51
N ALA A 208 -16.42 -18.13 -2.92
CA ALA A 208 -17.15 -19.02 -2.03
C ALA A 208 -16.25 -19.64 -0.95
N LEU A 209 -15.04 -20.10 -1.32
CA LEU A 209 -14.06 -20.64 -0.37
C LEU A 209 -13.65 -19.63 0.71
N ILE A 210 -13.50 -18.34 0.34
CA ILE A 210 -13.29 -17.26 1.31
C ILE A 210 -14.47 -17.18 2.29
N LYS A 211 -15.69 -17.16 1.77
CA LYS A 211 -16.91 -17.02 2.58
C LYS A 211 -17.12 -18.18 3.54
N ASP A 212 -16.81 -19.40 3.11
CA ASP A 212 -17.03 -20.62 3.89
C ASP A 212 -15.95 -20.86 4.96
N ASN A 213 -15.06 -19.88 5.20
CA ASN A 213 -13.96 -19.96 6.16
C ASN A 213 -12.99 -21.13 5.87
N ALA A 214 -12.97 -21.60 4.61
CA ALA A 214 -12.20 -22.76 4.17
C ALA A 214 -10.69 -22.48 4.08
N LEU A 215 -10.26 -21.27 4.41
CA LEU A 215 -8.85 -20.83 4.36
C LEU A 215 -8.12 -21.01 5.68
N ILE A 216 -8.88 -21.04 6.76
CA ILE A 216 -8.44 -21.45 8.10
C ILE A 216 -8.43 -22.99 8.19
N ASN A 217 -9.22 -23.66 7.36
CA ASN A 217 -9.20 -25.12 7.23
C ASN A 217 -8.16 -25.55 6.18
N ASP A 218 -7.64 -26.78 6.30
CA ASP A 218 -6.53 -27.31 5.47
C ASP A 218 -6.73 -27.24 3.94
N SER A 219 -7.91 -26.88 3.42
CA SER A 219 -8.25 -27.04 2.00
C SER A 219 -7.60 -26.02 1.06
N PHE A 220 -7.43 -24.74 1.44
CA PHE A 220 -6.89 -23.73 0.49
C PHE A 220 -5.37 -23.67 0.47
N PHE A 221 -4.74 -23.53 1.64
CA PHE A 221 -3.28 -23.51 1.75
C PHE A 221 -2.69 -24.92 1.83
N GLY A 222 -3.49 -25.98 2.06
CA GLY A 222 -2.94 -27.32 2.25
C GLY A 222 -2.03 -27.38 3.47
N ARG A 223 -0.93 -28.14 3.37
CA ARG A 223 0.18 -28.12 4.33
C ARG A 223 1.12 -26.93 4.18
N ARG A 224 0.90 -26.01 3.22
CA ARG A 224 1.85 -24.92 2.92
C ARG A 224 2.07 -23.96 4.10
N TRP A 225 1.12 -23.83 5.02
CA TRP A 225 1.33 -23.01 6.22
C TRP A 225 2.45 -23.55 7.13
N GLN A 226 2.74 -24.87 7.08
CA GLN A 226 3.85 -25.51 7.80
C GLN A 226 5.19 -25.32 7.07
N GLU A 227 5.17 -25.26 5.74
CA GLU A 227 6.35 -25.13 4.88
C GLU A 227 6.73 -23.66 4.61
N GLY A 228 5.83 -22.73 4.93
CA GLY A 228 5.94 -21.32 4.59
C GLY A 228 5.41 -21.00 3.19
N PHE A 229 5.59 -19.76 2.75
CA PHE A 229 5.15 -19.27 1.45
C PHE A 229 6.29 -18.61 0.70
N ALA A 230 6.67 -19.16 -0.46
CA ALA A 230 7.84 -18.76 -1.22
C ALA A 230 9.15 -18.71 -0.39
N GLY A 231 9.34 -19.69 0.50
CA GLY A 231 10.52 -19.77 1.39
C GLY A 231 10.52 -18.72 2.51
N MET A 232 9.37 -18.14 2.85
CA MET A 232 9.20 -17.22 3.98
C MET A 232 8.20 -17.79 4.99
N GLU A 233 8.43 -17.51 6.27
CA GLU A 233 7.55 -17.94 7.36
C GLU A 233 6.20 -17.21 7.28
N MET A 234 5.10 -17.93 7.46
CA MET A 234 3.77 -17.34 7.53
C MET A 234 3.42 -17.00 8.98
N LEU A 235 3.37 -15.70 9.29
CA LEU A 235 3.12 -15.19 10.64
C LEU A 235 1.63 -15.03 10.92
N GLU A 236 0.87 -14.56 9.93
CA GLU A 236 -0.56 -14.31 10.07
C GLU A 236 -1.30 -14.63 8.78
N ILE A 237 -2.50 -15.19 8.92
CA ILE A 237 -3.53 -15.25 7.89
C ILE A 237 -4.67 -14.36 8.37
N ARG A 238 -4.94 -13.29 7.64
CA ARG A 238 -6.00 -12.32 7.93
C ARG A 238 -7.16 -12.57 6.97
N ASP A 239 -8.28 -13.00 7.53
CA ASP A 239 -9.55 -13.18 6.83
C ASP A 239 -10.43 -11.95 7.07
N TYR A 240 -10.46 -11.05 6.09
CA TYR A 240 -11.26 -9.82 6.16
C TYR A 240 -12.74 -10.05 5.90
N TYR A 241 -13.15 -11.25 5.46
CA TYR A 241 -14.55 -11.59 5.30
C TYR A 241 -15.15 -12.02 6.63
N ASN A 242 -14.48 -12.95 7.31
CA ASN A 242 -14.91 -13.43 8.63
C ASN A 242 -14.44 -12.53 9.79
N GLY A 243 -13.57 -11.55 9.51
CA GLY A 243 -13.06 -10.61 10.50
C GLY A 243 -12.14 -11.27 11.52
N LYS A 244 -11.29 -12.20 11.09
CA LYS A 244 -10.41 -13.00 11.97
C LYS A 244 -8.97 -12.99 11.50
N VAL A 245 -8.05 -13.08 12.44
CA VAL A 245 -6.64 -13.38 12.20
C VAL A 245 -6.30 -14.70 12.86
N LEU A 246 -5.49 -15.51 12.18
CA LEU A 246 -4.88 -16.73 12.69
C LEU A 246 -3.37 -16.62 12.55
N ASN A 247 -2.62 -16.91 13.61
CA ASN A 247 -1.22 -17.24 13.51
C ASN A 247 -1.09 -18.76 13.26
N PRO A 248 -0.68 -19.21 12.07
CA PRO A 248 -0.69 -20.63 11.74
C PRO A 248 0.38 -21.45 12.47
N GLN A 249 1.42 -20.80 13.03
CA GLN A 249 2.47 -21.50 13.77
C GLN A 249 2.02 -21.87 15.19
N THR A 250 1.17 -21.05 15.80
CA THR A 250 0.77 -21.19 17.21
C THR A 250 -0.71 -21.57 17.38
N GLY A 251 -1.53 -21.39 16.35
CA GLY A 251 -2.98 -21.51 16.43
C GLY A 251 -3.66 -20.33 17.12
N PHE A 252 -2.92 -19.31 17.57
CA PHE A 252 -3.49 -18.13 18.20
C PHE A 252 -4.39 -17.35 17.22
N SER A 253 -5.54 -16.87 17.70
CA SER A 253 -6.47 -16.11 16.88
C SER A 253 -7.09 -14.91 17.61
N TYR A 254 -7.41 -13.87 16.84
CA TYR A 254 -8.08 -12.66 17.33
C TYR A 254 -8.96 -12.05 16.24
N ASN A 255 -9.84 -11.11 16.62
CA ASN A 255 -10.77 -10.47 15.68
C ASN A 255 -10.15 -9.22 15.05
N LEU A 256 -10.45 -9.01 13.76
CA LEU A 256 -10.18 -7.77 13.05
C LEU A 256 -11.26 -6.71 13.37
N ASP A 257 -10.91 -5.44 13.17
CA ASP A 257 -11.87 -4.32 13.27
C ASP A 257 -12.89 -4.28 12.11
N TYR A 258 -12.64 -5.05 11.05
CA TYR A 258 -13.44 -5.09 9.83
C TYR A 258 -13.79 -6.54 9.46
N SER A 259 -15.00 -6.73 8.93
CA SER A 259 -15.53 -8.00 8.41
C SER A 259 -16.36 -7.76 7.16
N GLY A 260 -16.64 -8.81 6.38
CA GLY A 260 -17.48 -8.79 5.17
C GLY A 260 -16.73 -8.43 3.89
N GLU A 261 -15.41 -8.24 3.94
CA GLU A 261 -14.58 -7.89 2.79
C GLU A 261 -13.97 -9.15 2.18
N LEU A 262 -14.22 -9.38 0.88
CA LEU A 262 -13.70 -10.55 0.15
C LEU A 262 -12.19 -10.42 -0.11
N ALA A 263 -11.39 -10.54 0.95
CA ALA A 263 -9.95 -10.44 0.90
C ALA A 263 -9.30 -11.32 1.96
N ILE A 264 -8.21 -11.97 1.57
CA ILE A 264 -7.37 -12.77 2.44
C ILE A 264 -5.96 -12.27 2.31
N GLN A 265 -5.32 -11.97 3.42
CA GLN A 265 -3.95 -11.49 3.43
C GLN A 265 -3.09 -12.42 4.27
N ILE A 266 -1.98 -12.86 3.69
CA ILE A 266 -0.92 -13.54 4.44
C ILE A 266 0.18 -12.53 4.76
N VAL A 267 0.62 -12.52 6.02
CA VAL A 267 1.78 -11.76 6.48
C VAL A 267 2.94 -12.73 6.60
N LEU A 268 4.02 -12.39 5.92
CA LEU A 268 5.19 -13.25 5.73
C LEU A 268 6.43 -12.59 6.31
N SER A 269 7.35 -13.39 6.84
CA SER A 269 8.65 -12.95 7.34
C SER A 269 9.78 -13.74 6.70
N ASP A 270 10.83 -13.04 6.26
CA ASP A 270 12.11 -13.64 5.88
C ASP A 270 13.14 -13.58 7.03
N GLY A 271 12.68 -13.28 8.24
CA GLY A 271 13.50 -13.07 9.43
C GLY A 271 14.05 -11.65 9.58
N SER A 272 14.04 -10.84 8.51
CA SER A 272 14.51 -9.44 8.55
C SER A 272 13.37 -8.44 8.34
N HIS A 273 12.48 -8.73 7.38
CA HIS A 273 11.46 -7.81 6.90
C HIS A 273 10.13 -8.51 6.69
N LEU A 274 9.04 -7.76 6.81
CA LEU A 274 7.70 -8.27 6.55
C LEU A 274 7.31 -8.09 5.09
N SER A 275 6.59 -9.06 4.56
CA SER A 275 5.97 -9.01 3.24
C SER A 275 4.50 -9.46 3.33
N ARG A 276 3.68 -9.06 2.38
CA ARG A 276 2.24 -9.37 2.37
C ARG A 276 1.81 -9.82 0.98
N VAL A 277 0.99 -10.86 0.94
CA VAL A 277 0.25 -11.23 -0.27
C VAL A 277 -1.22 -11.18 0.06
N THR A 278 -2.00 -10.46 -0.75
CA THR A 278 -3.44 -10.31 -0.57
C THR A 278 -4.17 -10.85 -1.79
N PHE A 279 -5.04 -11.83 -1.54
CA PHE A 279 -5.93 -12.45 -2.50
C PHE A 279 -7.30 -11.78 -2.40
N ARG A 280 -7.79 -11.19 -3.49
CA ARG A 280 -9.05 -10.44 -3.50
C ARG A 280 -9.86 -10.75 -4.75
N PRO A 281 -10.79 -11.73 -4.71
CA PRO A 281 -11.78 -11.90 -5.76
C PRO A 281 -12.75 -10.71 -5.78
N SER A 282 -13.24 -10.37 -6.96
CA SER A 282 -14.44 -9.56 -7.10
C SER A 282 -15.67 -10.41 -6.75
N GLY A 283 -16.61 -9.81 -6.03
CA GLY A 283 -17.86 -10.47 -5.65
C GLY A 283 -18.91 -10.46 -6.78
N THR A 284 -18.75 -9.59 -7.78
CA THR A 284 -19.75 -9.33 -8.83
C THR A 284 -19.20 -9.50 -10.24
N GLU A 285 -17.88 -9.44 -10.41
CA GLU A 285 -17.21 -9.58 -11.69
C GLU A 285 -16.23 -10.76 -11.67
N PRO A 286 -15.95 -11.41 -12.80
CA PRO A 286 -15.00 -12.51 -12.87
C PRO A 286 -13.56 -11.99 -12.91
N ILE A 287 -13.20 -11.17 -11.92
CA ILE A 287 -11.87 -10.59 -11.75
C ILE A 287 -11.32 -11.04 -10.40
N PHE A 288 -10.08 -11.51 -10.40
CA PHE A 288 -9.35 -11.87 -9.19
C PHE A 288 -8.04 -11.08 -9.12
N LYS A 289 -7.83 -10.35 -8.02
CA LYS A 289 -6.65 -9.51 -7.82
C LYS A 289 -5.72 -10.12 -6.78
N ILE A 290 -4.44 -10.20 -7.10
CA ILE A 290 -3.37 -10.56 -6.18
C ILE A 290 -2.52 -9.31 -5.97
N TYR A 291 -2.52 -8.79 -4.75
CA TYR A 291 -1.63 -7.69 -4.34
C TYR A 291 -0.43 -8.29 -3.63
N ILE A 292 0.76 -7.81 -3.98
CA ILE A 292 2.01 -8.23 -3.34
C ILE A 292 2.70 -6.97 -2.86
N ALA A 293 3.06 -6.94 -1.58
CA ALA A 293 3.86 -5.88 -0.98
C ALA A 293 5.08 -6.52 -0.32
N VAL A 294 6.27 -6.08 -0.73
CA VAL A 294 7.53 -6.60 -0.19
C VAL A 294 8.38 -5.49 0.37
N HIS A 295 9.25 -5.85 1.30
CA HIS A 295 10.23 -4.98 1.90
C HIS A 295 11.58 -5.71 1.95
N ALA A 296 12.65 -5.04 1.54
CA ALA A 296 14.01 -5.55 1.56
C ALA A 296 15.03 -4.40 1.72
N ASN A 297 16.31 -4.73 1.92
CA ASN A 297 17.37 -3.72 2.05
C ASN A 297 17.78 -3.08 0.72
N THR A 298 17.51 -3.73 -0.41
CA THR A 298 17.89 -3.26 -1.75
C THR A 298 16.75 -3.47 -2.73
N GLU A 299 16.76 -2.68 -3.81
CA GLU A 299 15.75 -2.79 -4.86
C GLU A 299 15.78 -4.16 -5.55
N SER A 300 16.97 -4.66 -5.89
CA SER A 300 17.14 -5.98 -6.50
C SER A 300 16.55 -7.09 -5.63
N ALA A 301 16.84 -7.08 -4.32
CA ALA A 301 16.29 -8.08 -3.40
C ALA A 301 14.76 -7.95 -3.25
N ALA A 302 14.22 -6.72 -3.27
CA ALA A 302 12.78 -6.50 -3.25
C ALA A 302 12.12 -7.05 -4.52
N LEU A 303 12.65 -6.76 -5.70
CA LEU A 303 12.11 -7.24 -6.98
C LEU A 303 12.15 -8.77 -7.10
N GLU A 304 13.26 -9.40 -6.70
CA GLU A 304 13.36 -10.87 -6.67
C GLU A 304 12.36 -11.49 -5.70
N LYS A 305 12.19 -10.91 -4.50
CA LYS A 305 11.20 -11.37 -3.52
C LYS A 305 9.78 -11.23 -4.06
N GLN A 306 9.46 -10.09 -4.70
CA GLN A 306 8.16 -9.83 -5.29
C GLN A 306 7.83 -10.87 -6.38
N GLU A 307 8.80 -11.19 -7.24
CA GLU A 307 8.63 -12.17 -8.31
C GLU A 307 8.41 -13.59 -7.78
N ARG A 308 9.19 -14.03 -6.78
CA ARG A 308 8.98 -15.34 -6.12
C ARG A 308 7.59 -15.46 -5.51
N LEU A 309 7.13 -14.42 -4.81
CA LEU A 309 5.79 -14.38 -4.24
C LEU A 309 4.70 -14.43 -5.31
N ARG A 310 4.90 -13.74 -6.43
CA ARG A 310 3.97 -13.73 -7.56
C ARG A 310 3.82 -15.11 -8.17
N GLN A 311 4.94 -15.80 -8.39
CA GLN A 311 4.93 -17.17 -8.93
C GLN A 311 4.23 -18.15 -7.99
N GLU A 312 4.54 -18.09 -6.69
CA GLU A 312 3.89 -18.97 -5.69
C GLU A 312 2.39 -18.67 -5.57
N ALA A 313 2.00 -17.40 -5.55
CA ALA A 313 0.58 -17.00 -5.50
C ALA A 313 -0.19 -17.48 -6.74
N LEU A 314 0.38 -17.33 -7.93
CA LEU A 314 -0.24 -17.83 -9.16
C LEU A 314 -0.31 -19.36 -9.18
N SER A 315 0.71 -20.05 -8.66
CA SER A 315 0.72 -21.51 -8.53
C SER A 315 -0.39 -21.99 -7.58
N LEU A 316 -0.53 -21.33 -6.42
CA LEU A 316 -1.57 -21.61 -5.43
C LEU A 316 -2.97 -21.49 -6.05
N ILE A 317 -3.23 -20.37 -6.74
CA ILE A 317 -4.50 -20.16 -7.43
C ILE A 317 -4.72 -21.26 -8.45
N LYS A 318 -3.77 -21.49 -9.39
CA LYS A 318 -3.90 -22.55 -10.40
C LYS A 318 -4.17 -23.94 -9.80
N SER A 319 -3.57 -24.27 -8.66
CA SER A 319 -3.79 -25.56 -7.98
C SER A 319 -5.18 -25.70 -7.37
N ASN A 320 -5.79 -24.60 -6.92
CA ASN A 320 -7.15 -24.58 -6.37
C ASN A 320 -8.25 -24.45 -7.45
N LEU A 321 -7.88 -24.13 -8.70
CA LEU A 321 -8.81 -24.09 -9.83
C LEU A 321 -8.89 -25.41 -10.61
N ARG A 322 -8.00 -26.38 -10.34
CA ARG A 322 -8.03 -27.74 -10.90
C ARG A 322 -8.92 -28.64 -10.04
#